data_AF-A0A3B9KQD5-F1
#
_entry.id   AF-A0A3B9KQD5-F1
#
_cell.length_a   1.000
_cell.length_b   1.000
_cell.length_c   1.000
_cell.angle_alpha   90.00
_cell.angle_beta   90.00
_cell.angle_gamma   90.00
#
_symmetry.space_group_name_H-M   'P 1'
#
loop_
_entity.id
_entity.type
_entity.pdbx_description
1 polymer ?
#
loop_
_entity_poly.entity_id
_entity_poly.type
_entity_poly.pdbx_seq_one_letter_code
_entity_poly.pdbx_strand_id
1 'polypeptide(L)'
;MLSEIRRIQDEIEKLKKQYESMKTQLEKWVAVFGEDVDIGSLFSLQEIETETGNIAGSDIPLFKGIGFEDVDYDFMEYPFWVDEGIETIKLFVAMNAEIDILKQQEEIIQEELRTTVQRINLFDKILIPQTRENIRKIRIFLGDQQTASVVRGKIAKSKLEKKKMEEAV
;
A
#
# COMPACT_ATOMS: atom_id res chain seq x y z
N MET A 1 3.11 -2.07 7.20
CA MET A 1 3.24 -2.15 5.73
C MET A 1 3.97 -3.40 5.28
N LEU A 2 5.28 -3.57 5.52
CA LEU A 2 5.99 -4.79 5.06
C LEU A 2 5.47 -6.10 5.68
N SER A 3 5.16 -6.11 6.97
CA SER A 3 4.51 -7.25 7.64
C SER A 3 3.12 -7.53 7.08
N GLU A 4 2.43 -6.48 6.63
CA GLU A 4 1.07 -6.55 6.12
C GLU A 4 1.04 -7.12 4.71
N ILE A 5 1.93 -6.66 3.83
CA ILE A 5 2.13 -7.25 2.51
C ILE A 5 2.44 -8.74 2.64
N ARG A 6 3.32 -9.14 3.57
CA ARG A 6 3.60 -10.56 3.81
C ARG A 6 2.37 -11.34 4.25
N ARG A 7 1.58 -10.78 5.19
CA ARG A 7 0.32 -11.39 5.63
C ARG A 7 -0.65 -11.63 4.47
N ILE A 8 -0.82 -10.62 3.61
CA ILE A 8 -1.69 -10.70 2.42
C ILE A 8 -1.15 -11.73 1.42
N GLN A 9 0.17 -11.76 1.17
CA GLN A 9 0.80 -12.74 0.29
C GLN A 9 0.62 -14.18 0.80
N ASP A 10 0.80 -14.40 2.11
CA ASP A 10 0.59 -15.70 2.75
C ASP A 10 -0.88 -16.15 2.63
N GLU A 11 -1.82 -15.21 2.77
CA GLU A 11 -3.26 -15.45 2.63
C GLU A 11 -3.66 -15.79 1.20
N ILE A 12 -3.15 -15.04 0.21
CA ILE A 12 -3.30 -15.36 -1.23
C ILE A 12 -2.75 -16.75 -1.53
N GLU A 13 -1.57 -17.09 -1.03
CA GLU A 13 -0.97 -18.41 -1.28
C GLU A 13 -1.79 -19.54 -0.65
N LYS A 14 -2.32 -19.31 0.56
CA LYS A 14 -3.21 -20.27 1.24
C LYS A 14 -4.50 -20.50 0.44
N LEU A 15 -5.17 -19.43 0.00
CA LEU A 15 -6.39 -19.51 -0.82
C LEU A 15 -6.12 -20.23 -2.14
N LYS A 16 -5.01 -19.91 -2.83
CA LYS A 16 -4.62 -20.61 -4.06
C LYS A 16 -4.36 -22.10 -3.84
N LYS A 17 -3.70 -22.48 -2.74
CA LYS A 17 -3.49 -23.90 -2.41
C LYS A 17 -4.81 -24.62 -2.14
N GLN A 18 -5.74 -23.97 -1.44
CA GLN A 18 -7.07 -24.52 -1.21
C GLN A 18 -7.85 -24.68 -2.52
N TYR A 19 -7.81 -23.66 -3.39
CA TYR A 19 -8.42 -23.68 -4.71
C TYR A 19 -7.90 -24.85 -5.56
N GLU A 20 -6.59 -25.00 -5.68
CA GLU A 20 -5.98 -26.09 -6.47
C GLU A 20 -6.27 -27.48 -5.87
N SER A 21 -6.28 -27.58 -4.53
CA SER A 21 -6.64 -28.83 -3.85
C SER A 21 -8.08 -29.24 -4.15
N MET A 22 -9.02 -28.30 -4.04
CA MET A 22 -10.44 -28.54 -4.35
C MET A 22 -10.64 -28.87 -5.82
N LYS A 23 -9.97 -28.15 -6.71
CA LYS A 23 -10.01 -28.41 -8.16
C LYS A 23 -9.50 -29.82 -8.48
N THR A 24 -8.38 -30.23 -7.89
CA THR A 24 -7.82 -31.58 -8.07
C THR A 24 -8.76 -32.67 -7.53
N GLN A 25 -9.50 -32.39 -6.46
CA GLN A 25 -10.51 -33.31 -5.96
C GLN A 25 -11.67 -33.41 -6.95
N LEU A 26 -12.19 -32.27 -7.41
CA LEU A 26 -13.29 -32.22 -8.39
C LEU A 26 -12.94 -32.96 -9.68
N GLU A 27 -11.75 -32.75 -10.24
CA GLU A 27 -11.27 -33.40 -11.48
C GLU A 27 -11.34 -34.94 -11.43
N LYS A 28 -11.21 -35.56 -10.24
CA LYS A 28 -11.34 -37.01 -10.07
C LYS A 28 -12.78 -37.51 -10.22
N TRP A 29 -13.75 -36.64 -9.94
CA TRP A 29 -15.17 -36.94 -10.00
C TRP A 29 -15.82 -36.46 -11.30
N VAL A 30 -15.17 -35.58 -12.08
CA VAL A 30 -15.68 -35.10 -13.38
C VAL A 30 -16.09 -36.23 -14.31
N ALA A 31 -15.37 -37.36 -14.32
CA ALA A 31 -15.73 -38.52 -15.14
C ALA A 31 -17.06 -39.21 -14.74
N VAL A 32 -17.55 -38.96 -13.52
CA VAL A 32 -18.83 -39.47 -13.01
C VAL A 32 -19.99 -38.53 -13.38
N PHE A 33 -19.71 -37.24 -13.57
CA PHE A 33 -20.65 -36.19 -13.95
C PHE A 33 -20.70 -36.01 -15.47
N GLY A 34 -20.94 -37.11 -16.21
CA GLY A 34 -20.78 -37.18 -17.66
C GLY A 34 -21.95 -36.64 -18.50
N GLU A 35 -22.91 -35.96 -17.89
CA GLU A 35 -24.07 -35.38 -18.59
C GLU A 35 -23.76 -33.92 -18.98
N ASP A 36 -24.13 -33.55 -20.20
CA ASP A 36 -23.92 -32.20 -20.71
C ASP A 36 -24.97 -31.25 -20.12
N VAL A 37 -24.61 -30.59 -19.02
CA VAL A 37 -25.46 -29.63 -18.32
C VAL A 37 -24.75 -28.27 -18.30
N ASP A 38 -25.42 -27.24 -18.80
CA ASP A 38 -24.95 -25.87 -18.70
C ASP A 38 -25.26 -25.30 -17.31
N ILE A 39 -24.38 -25.58 -16.34
CA ILE A 39 -24.54 -25.13 -14.95
C ILE A 39 -24.39 -23.60 -14.84
N GLY A 40 -23.64 -22.99 -15.76
CA GLY A 40 -23.33 -21.55 -15.71
C GLY A 40 -24.53 -20.65 -15.97
N SER A 41 -25.60 -21.16 -16.58
CA SER A 41 -26.86 -20.43 -16.79
C SER A 41 -27.86 -20.59 -15.63
N LEU A 42 -27.56 -21.43 -14.63
CA LEU A 42 -28.46 -21.71 -13.49
C LEU A 42 -28.28 -20.74 -12.32
N PHE A 43 -27.27 -19.87 -12.38
CA PHE A 43 -27.06 -18.82 -11.39
C PHE A 43 -26.40 -17.62 -12.05
N SER A 44 -26.59 -16.44 -11.47
CA SER A 44 -25.94 -15.21 -11.92
C SER A 44 -25.25 -14.49 -10.78
N LEU A 45 -24.11 -13.87 -11.09
CA LEU A 45 -23.37 -13.04 -10.14
C LEU A 45 -24.03 -11.67 -10.06
N GLN A 46 -24.59 -11.32 -8.89
CA GLN A 46 -25.30 -10.06 -8.70
C GLN A 46 -24.35 -8.96 -8.21
N GLU A 47 -23.61 -9.20 -7.13
CA GLU A 47 -22.71 -8.23 -6.52
C GLU A 47 -21.56 -8.90 -5.77
N ILE A 48 -20.38 -8.28 -5.79
CA ILE A 48 -19.26 -8.63 -4.92
C ILE A 48 -19.28 -7.65 -3.75
N GLU A 49 -19.58 -8.13 -2.55
CA GLU A 49 -19.63 -7.30 -1.36
C GLU A 49 -18.22 -7.01 -0.86
N THR A 50 -17.88 -5.72 -0.78
CA THR A 50 -16.62 -5.24 -0.22
C THR A 50 -16.86 -4.21 0.88
N GLU A 51 -16.01 -4.23 1.90
CA GLU A 51 -15.97 -3.22 2.95
C GLU A 51 -14.69 -2.38 2.82
N THR A 52 -14.71 -1.15 3.31
CA THR A 52 -13.50 -0.31 3.33
C THR A 52 -12.77 -0.47 4.64
N GLY A 53 -11.56 -1.05 4.59
CA GLY A 53 -10.59 -1.05 5.68
C GLY A 53 -9.62 0.12 5.57
N ASN A 54 -8.94 0.47 6.67
CA ASN A 54 -7.87 1.48 6.65
C ASN A 54 -6.55 0.87 7.13
N ILE A 55 -5.50 0.97 6.31
CA ILE A 55 -4.15 0.55 6.67
C ILE A 55 -3.19 1.70 6.42
N ALA A 56 -2.54 2.15 7.50
CA ALA A 56 -1.53 3.21 7.47
C ALA A 56 -2.03 4.52 6.82
N GLY A 57 -3.33 4.81 6.90
CA GLY A 57 -3.94 6.01 6.33
C GLY A 57 -4.43 5.85 4.88
N SER A 58 -4.27 4.67 4.28
CA SER A 58 -4.83 4.33 2.96
C SER A 58 -6.06 3.45 3.12
N ASP A 59 -7.11 3.78 2.37
CA ASP A 59 -8.33 2.97 2.29
C ASP A 59 -8.09 1.77 1.38
N ILE A 60 -8.43 0.57 1.87
CA ILE A 60 -8.26 -0.70 1.19
C ILE A 60 -9.58 -1.48 1.14
N PRO A 61 -9.87 -2.19 0.04
CA PRO A 61 -11.07 -3.02 -0.05
C PRO A 61 -10.88 -4.31 0.75
N LEU A 62 -11.85 -4.70 1.57
CA LEU A 62 -11.90 -5.97 2.30
C LEU A 62 -13.02 -6.83 1.70
N PHE A 63 -12.73 -8.08 1.38
CA PHE A 63 -13.74 -9.00 0.88
C PHE A 63 -14.71 -9.40 2.00
N LYS A 64 -16.02 -9.32 1.72
CA LYS A 64 -17.07 -9.71 2.66
C LYS A 64 -17.86 -10.92 2.16
N GLY A 65 -18.10 -11.00 0.86
CA GLY A 65 -18.83 -12.10 0.26
C GLY A 65 -19.26 -11.81 -1.17
N ILE A 66 -20.08 -12.70 -1.71
CA ILE A 66 -20.69 -12.55 -3.03
C ILE A 66 -22.19 -12.79 -2.92
N GLY A 67 -22.98 -11.90 -3.53
CA GLY A 67 -24.39 -12.09 -3.79
C GLY A 67 -24.59 -12.85 -5.10
N PHE A 68 -25.22 -14.02 -5.01
CA PHE A 68 -25.67 -14.80 -6.16
C PHE A 68 -27.19 -14.73 -6.26
N GLU A 69 -27.68 -14.66 -7.49
CA GLU A 69 -29.10 -14.85 -7.80
C GLU A 69 -29.27 -16.20 -8.48
N ASP A 70 -30.02 -17.10 -7.83
CA ASP A 70 -30.30 -18.43 -8.33
C ASP A 70 -31.44 -18.40 -9.34
N VAL A 71 -31.29 -19.16 -10.43
CA VAL A 71 -32.33 -19.34 -11.43
C VAL A 71 -33.06 -20.63 -11.11
N ASP A 72 -34.39 -20.57 -10.96
CA ASP A 72 -35.21 -21.77 -10.74
C ASP A 72 -35.08 -22.73 -11.93
N TYR A 73 -34.74 -23.98 -11.65
CA TYR A 73 -34.76 -25.10 -12.61
C TYR A 73 -35.54 -26.29 -12.06
N ASP A 74 -36.03 -27.16 -12.96
CA ASP A 74 -36.79 -28.32 -12.55
C ASP A 74 -35.86 -29.44 -12.06
N PHE A 75 -35.90 -29.73 -10.76
CA PHE A 75 -35.14 -30.82 -10.12
C PHE A 75 -35.41 -32.21 -10.70
N MET A 76 -36.54 -32.41 -11.40
CA MET A 76 -36.86 -33.66 -12.07
C MET A 76 -36.23 -33.78 -13.46
N GLU A 77 -35.87 -32.65 -14.07
CA GLU A 77 -35.24 -32.61 -15.40
C GLU A 77 -33.70 -32.57 -15.31
N TYR A 78 -33.16 -32.08 -14.19
CA TYR A 78 -31.72 -31.96 -13.97
C TYR A 78 -31.14 -33.14 -13.18
N PRO A 79 -29.89 -33.56 -13.47
CA PRO A 79 -29.23 -34.59 -12.68
C PRO A 79 -29.02 -34.22 -11.21
N PHE A 80 -29.06 -35.21 -10.32
CA PHE A 80 -28.92 -34.99 -8.87
C PHE A 80 -27.60 -34.35 -8.42
N TRP A 81 -26.58 -34.38 -9.28
CA TRP A 81 -25.27 -33.78 -8.97
C TRP A 81 -25.23 -32.27 -9.25
N VAL A 82 -26.22 -31.71 -9.97
CA VAL A 82 -26.24 -30.30 -10.40
C VAL A 82 -26.30 -29.35 -9.21
N ASP A 83 -27.09 -29.66 -8.19
CA ASP A 83 -27.20 -28.84 -6.97
C ASP A 83 -25.82 -28.64 -6.31
N GLU A 84 -25.08 -29.73 -6.12
CA GLU A 84 -23.72 -29.71 -5.55
C GLU A 84 -22.72 -29.02 -6.51
N GLY A 85 -22.93 -29.17 -7.81
CA GLY A 85 -22.14 -28.51 -8.85
C GLY A 85 -22.27 -26.99 -8.81
N ILE A 86 -23.49 -26.47 -8.65
CA ILE A 86 -23.76 -25.03 -8.51
C ILE A 86 -23.04 -24.47 -7.28
N GLU A 87 -23.22 -25.09 -6.12
CA GLU A 87 -22.58 -24.65 -4.87
C GLU A 87 -21.05 -24.71 -4.96
N THR A 88 -20.52 -25.76 -5.59
CA THR A 88 -19.08 -25.89 -5.84
C THR A 88 -18.55 -24.76 -6.73
N ILE A 89 -19.25 -24.42 -7.81
CA ILE A 89 -18.82 -23.33 -8.70
C ILE A 89 -18.94 -21.98 -8.00
N LYS A 90 -20.03 -21.70 -7.26
CA LYS A 90 -20.18 -20.48 -6.46
C LYS A 90 -19.01 -20.31 -5.49
N LEU A 91 -18.58 -21.40 -4.84
CA LEU A 91 -17.42 -21.39 -3.95
C LEU A 91 -16.12 -21.05 -4.70
N PHE A 92 -15.89 -21.62 -5.88
CA PHE A 92 -14.73 -21.27 -6.70
C PHE A 92 -14.75 -19.80 -7.16
N VAL A 93 -15.92 -19.28 -7.53
CA VAL A 93 -16.10 -17.87 -7.88
C VAL A 93 -15.81 -16.97 -6.68
N ALA A 94 -16.29 -17.32 -5.49
CA ALA A 94 -16.00 -16.60 -4.24
C ALA A 94 -14.50 -16.57 -3.91
N MET A 95 -13.82 -17.72 -4.00
CA MET A 95 -12.37 -17.79 -3.74
C MET A 95 -11.56 -16.95 -4.75
N ASN A 96 -11.95 -16.96 -6.03
CA ASN A 96 -11.28 -16.14 -7.05
C ASN A 96 -11.48 -14.65 -6.81
N ALA A 97 -12.71 -14.21 -6.48
CA ALA A 97 -12.98 -12.82 -6.15
C ALA A 97 -12.21 -12.35 -4.91
N GLU A 98 -12.13 -13.20 -3.88
CA GLU A 98 -11.35 -12.93 -2.66
C GLU A 98 -9.86 -12.76 -2.99
N ILE A 99 -9.29 -13.67 -3.79
CA ILE A 99 -7.91 -13.57 -4.25
C ILE A 99 -7.66 -12.27 -5.01
N ASP A 100 -8.59 -11.86 -5.86
CA ASP A 100 -8.44 -10.63 -6.65
C ASP A 100 -8.53 -9.37 -5.79
N ILE A 101 -9.40 -9.34 -4.78
CA ILE A 101 -9.44 -8.25 -3.80
C ILE A 101 -8.16 -8.20 -2.97
N LEU A 102 -7.63 -9.34 -2.51
CA LEU A 102 -6.36 -9.38 -1.80
C LEU A 102 -5.19 -8.86 -2.64
N LYS A 103 -5.16 -9.15 -3.95
CA LYS A 103 -4.17 -8.56 -4.87
C LYS A 103 -4.32 -7.05 -4.98
N GLN A 104 -5.55 -6.54 -5.04
CA GLN A 104 -5.80 -5.10 -5.04
C GLN A 104 -5.30 -4.44 -3.75
N GLN A 105 -5.56 -5.06 -2.59
CA GLN A 105 -4.99 -4.60 -1.31
C GLN A 105 -3.46 -4.55 -1.35
N GLU A 106 -2.83 -5.62 -1.87
CA GLU A 106 -1.38 -5.69 -1.99
C GLU A 106 -0.83 -4.55 -2.85
N GLU A 107 -1.44 -4.29 -4.01
CA GLU A 107 -1.01 -3.24 -4.94
C GLU A 107 -1.09 -1.84 -4.31
N ILE A 108 -2.20 -1.53 -3.63
CA ILE A 108 -2.39 -0.25 -2.93
C ILE A 108 -1.30 -0.04 -1.86
N ILE A 109 -1.03 -1.07 -1.06
CA ILE A 109 -0.04 -0.98 0.03
C ILE A 109 1.39 -0.89 -0.54
N GLN A 110 1.69 -1.57 -1.65
CA GLN A 110 2.98 -1.49 -2.32
C GLN A 110 3.25 -0.10 -2.87
N GLU A 111 2.25 0.55 -3.47
CA GLU A 111 2.38 1.91 -4.00
C GLU A 111 2.62 2.95 -2.89
N GLU A 112 1.91 2.82 -1.76
CA GLU A 112 2.10 3.69 -0.61
C GLU A 112 3.49 3.48 0.03
N LEU A 113 3.92 2.22 0.14
CA LEU A 113 5.26 1.89 0.61
C LEU A 113 6.33 2.49 -0.30
N ARG A 114 6.14 2.43 -1.62
CA ARG A 114 7.05 3.00 -2.61
C ARG A 114 7.18 4.51 -2.40
N THR A 115 6.06 5.22 -2.28
CA THR A 115 6.05 6.67 -2.03
C THR A 115 6.74 7.02 -0.71
N THR A 116 6.50 6.24 0.34
CA THR A 116 7.14 6.41 1.64
C THR A 116 8.66 6.24 1.55
N VAL A 117 9.14 5.18 0.87
CA VAL A 117 10.58 4.93 0.67
C VAL A 117 11.23 6.03 -0.17
N GLN A 118 10.54 6.50 -1.22
CA GLN A 118 11.03 7.63 -2.01
C GLN A 118 11.18 8.90 -1.17
N ARG A 119 10.21 9.21 -0.31
CA ARG A 119 10.30 10.34 0.63
C ARG A 119 11.50 10.18 1.57
N ILE A 120 11.70 8.99 2.16
CA ILE A 120 12.86 8.71 3.01
C ILE A 120 14.16 8.99 2.26
N ASN A 121 14.28 8.50 1.02
CA ASN A 121 15.47 8.71 0.20
C ASN A 121 15.67 10.18 -0.17
N LEU A 122 14.61 10.91 -0.50
CA LEU A 122 14.65 12.35 -0.76
C LEU A 122 15.18 13.10 0.48
N PHE A 123 14.69 12.76 1.67
CA PHE A 123 15.16 13.37 2.91
C PHE A 123 16.62 13.04 3.19
N ASP A 124 16.98 11.75 3.19
CA ASP A 124 18.31 11.28 3.57
C ASP A 124 19.39 11.75 2.58
N LYS A 125 19.12 11.64 1.28
CA LYS A 125 20.14 11.87 0.24
C LYS A 125 20.19 13.30 -0.26
N ILE A 126 19.10 14.07 -0.15
CA ILE A 126 19.03 15.41 -0.75
C ILE A 126 18.74 16.48 0.31
N LEU A 127 17.58 16.44 0.96
CA LEU A 127 17.12 17.56 1.78
C LEU A 127 17.97 17.76 3.04
N ILE A 128 18.33 16.69 3.75
CA ILE A 128 19.18 16.78 4.95
C ILE A 128 20.57 17.33 4.59
N PRO A 129 21.29 16.77 3.59
CA PRO A 129 22.57 17.33 3.15
C PRO A 129 22.50 18.80 2.72
N GLN A 130 21.52 19.17 1.89
CA GLN A 130 21.34 20.56 1.45
C GLN A 130 21.06 21.51 2.62
N THR A 131 20.21 21.09 3.56
CA THR A 131 19.90 21.88 4.74
C THR A 131 21.14 22.08 5.61
N ARG A 132 21.96 21.05 5.80
CA ARG A 132 23.23 21.15 6.54
C ARG A 132 24.20 22.13 5.88
N GLU A 133 24.30 22.10 4.55
CA GLU A 133 25.15 23.04 3.80
C GLU A 133 24.64 24.48 3.89
N ASN A 134 23.32 24.68 3.81
CA ASN A 134 22.72 26.01 4.00
C ASN A 134 23.00 26.56 5.41
N ILE A 135 22.84 25.72 6.45
CA ILE A 135 23.19 26.10 7.83
C ILE A 135 24.67 26.48 7.94
N ARG A 136 25.57 25.72 7.30
CA ARG A 136 27.01 26.02 7.29
C ARG A 136 27.28 27.39 6.65
N LYS A 137 26.70 27.69 5.49
CA LYS A 137 26.86 28.98 4.80
C LYS A 137 26.38 30.15 5.67
N ILE A 138 25.19 30.02 6.27
CA ILE A 138 24.63 31.03 7.18
C ILE A 138 25.58 31.26 8.37
N ARG A 139 26.13 30.19 8.95
CA ARG A 139 27.06 30.29 10.09
C ARG A 139 28.35 31.00 9.73
N ILE A 140 28.93 30.72 8.56
CA ILE A 140 30.14 31.41 8.08
C ILE A 140 29.85 32.91 7.93
N PHE A 141 28.77 33.27 7.24
CA PHE A 141 28.40 34.67 7.03
C PHE A 141 28.18 35.42 8.35
N LEU A 142 27.48 34.80 9.32
CA LEU A 142 27.29 35.40 10.65
C LEU A 142 28.62 35.56 11.41
N GLY A 143 29.54 34.60 11.31
CA GLY A 143 30.87 34.69 11.89
C GLY A 143 31.71 35.84 11.30
N ASP A 144 31.63 36.03 9.98
CA ASP A 144 32.29 37.15 9.30
C ASP A 144 31.71 38.50 9.73
N GLN A 145 30.38 38.61 9.85
CA GLN A 145 29.70 39.81 10.34
C GLN A 145 30.08 40.15 11.79
N GLN A 146 30.19 39.15 12.67
CA GLN A 146 30.66 39.35 14.04
C GLN A 146 32.11 39.84 14.08
N THR A 147 32.99 39.21 13.31
CA THR A 147 34.40 39.59 13.23
C THR A 147 34.57 41.02 12.69
N ALA A 148 33.87 41.37 11.62
CA ALA A 148 33.88 42.72 11.05
C ALA A 148 33.38 43.77 12.06
N SER A 149 32.37 43.43 12.86
CA SER A 149 31.84 44.32 13.90
C SER A 149 32.83 44.58 15.02
N VAL A 150 33.56 43.57 15.48
CA VAL A 150 34.64 43.73 16.48
C VAL A 150 35.78 44.59 15.94
N VAL A 151 36.20 44.37 14.70
CA VAL A 151 37.25 45.18 14.06
C VAL A 151 36.82 46.65 13.95
N ARG A 152 35.60 46.91 13.50
CA ARG A 152 35.03 48.28 13.50
C ARG A 152 35.05 48.92 14.88
N GLY A 153 34.67 48.17 15.93
CA GLY A 153 34.75 48.62 17.32
C GLY A 153 36.17 48.98 17.77
N LYS A 154 37.17 48.14 17.43
CA LYS A 154 38.58 48.41 17.73
C LYS A 154 39.09 49.67 17.02
N ILE A 155 38.76 49.85 15.74
CA ILE A 155 39.14 51.05 14.97
C ILE A 155 38.54 52.31 15.60
N ALA A 156 37.25 52.28 15.94
CA ALA A 156 36.57 53.41 16.58
C ALA A 156 37.23 53.76 17.93
N LYS A 157 37.53 52.76 18.76
CA LYS A 157 38.23 52.95 20.04
C LYS A 157 39.61 53.57 19.85
N SER A 158 40.42 53.04 18.93
CA SER A 158 41.76 53.57 18.66
C SER A 158 41.75 55.02 18.16
N LYS A 159 40.76 55.40 17.33
CA LYS A 159 40.57 56.79 16.90
C LYS A 159 40.23 57.71 18.08
N LEU A 160 39.35 57.29 18.98
CA LEU A 160 38.99 58.06 20.18
C LEU A 160 40.18 58.25 21.12
N GLU A 161 40.99 57.20 21.31
CA GLU A 161 42.20 57.28 22.14
C GLU A 161 43.23 58.24 21.55
N LYS A 162 43.47 58.21 20.24
CA LYS A 162 44.35 59.18 19.56
C LYS A 162 43.87 60.62 19.75
N LYS A 163 42.58 60.88 19.54
CA LYS A 163 42.00 62.22 19.72
C LYS A 163 42.16 62.73 21.16
N LYS A 164 41.93 61.86 22.16
CA LYS A 164 42.16 62.21 23.57
C LYS A 164 43.62 62.53 23.89
N MET A 165 44.56 61.82 23.24
CA MET A 165 45.99 62.09 23.37
C MET A 165 46.37 63.45 22.75
N GLU A 166 45.80 63.78 21.60
CA GLU A 166 46.02 65.08 20.93
C GLU A 166 45.39 66.26 21.70
N GLU A 167 44.26 66.06 22.39
CA GLU A 167 43.64 67.08 23.25
C GLU A 167 44.34 67.24 24.61
N ALA A 168 45.21 66.31 25.00
CA ALA A 168 45.95 66.32 26.26
C ALA A 168 47.39 66.88 26.14
N VAL A 169 47.82 67.23 24.92
CA VAL A 169 49.08 67.92 24.58
C VAL A 169 48.79 69.39 24.32
#